data_AF-W5SCQ5-F1
#
_entry.id   AF-W5SCQ5-F1
#
_cell.length_a   1.000
_cell.length_b   1.000
_cell.length_c   1.000
_cell.angle_alpha   90.00
_cell.angle_beta   90.00
_cell.angle_gamma   90.00
#
_symmetry.space_group_name_H-M   'P 1'
#
loop_
_entity.id
_entity.type
_entity.pdbx_description
1 polymer ?
#
loop_
_entity_poly.entity_id
_entity_poly.type
_entity_poly.pdbx_seq_one_letter_code
_entity_poly.pdbx_strand_id
1 'polypeptide(L)'
;MRKRISAIIMTLFMVFMSCNNGGPELKSDEVAKSDGTVLDLAKISKKIKDASDFAASVKEVHTLVKSIDELAKAIGKKIKNDNSNFEDEKDHNGSLIAGVFQVILTVKAKLTSLEQIVGISDELKTKVGMVKKESEAFVTQVKSKHTDLAKEGVTDVNAKTAIDVSDGTKDKGASELIKLNKSVDELLKAANAAVEAAIAELTTPVKAEKPSQNNLPYNNYLTYLFPYNNFILYIYP
;
A
#
# COMPACT_ATOMS: atom_id res chain seq x y z
N MET A 1 17.80 11.16 -63.41
CA MET A 1 17.83 11.34 -61.94
C MET A 1 16.51 11.79 -61.31
N ARG A 2 15.72 12.70 -61.91
CA ARG A 2 14.41 13.17 -61.35
C ARG A 2 13.41 12.06 -60.97
N LYS A 3 13.28 11.00 -61.78
CA LYS A 3 12.31 9.92 -61.52
C LYS A 3 12.61 9.06 -60.28
N ARG A 4 13.89 8.93 -59.88
CA ARG A 4 14.28 8.15 -58.68
C ARG A 4 14.12 8.95 -57.38
N ILE A 5 14.35 10.28 -57.43
CA ILE A 5 14.12 11.19 -56.31
C ILE A 5 12.61 11.28 -55.98
N SER A 6 11.76 11.30 -57.02
CA SER A 6 10.30 11.33 -56.83
C SER A 6 9.75 10.08 -56.15
N ALA A 7 10.33 8.90 -56.43
CA ALA A 7 9.91 7.65 -55.79
C ALA A 7 10.36 7.59 -54.31
N ILE A 8 11.59 8.03 -54.01
CA ILE A 8 12.11 8.07 -52.63
C ILE A 8 11.31 9.04 -51.76
N ILE A 9 10.94 10.21 -52.29
CA ILE A 9 10.11 11.19 -51.56
C ILE A 9 8.70 10.65 -51.30
N MET A 10 8.07 9.98 -52.27
CA MET A 10 6.74 9.38 -52.06
C MET A 10 6.76 8.25 -51.03
N THR A 11 7.77 7.39 -51.04
CA THR A 11 7.92 6.34 -50.02
C THR A 11 8.16 6.94 -48.64
N LEU A 12 8.95 8.01 -48.55
CA LEU A 12 9.23 8.70 -47.29
C LEU A 12 7.97 9.39 -46.72
N PHE A 13 7.16 10.04 -47.56
CA PHE A 13 5.87 10.62 -47.15
C PHE A 13 4.84 9.57 -46.70
N MET A 14 4.81 8.38 -47.32
CA MET A 14 3.97 7.28 -46.83
C MET A 14 4.44 6.74 -45.47
N VAL A 15 5.75 6.68 -45.22
CA VAL A 15 6.31 6.28 -43.91
C VAL A 15 5.99 7.34 -42.84
N PHE A 16 6.04 8.63 -43.17
CA PHE A 16 5.63 9.69 -42.24
C PHE A 16 4.12 9.67 -41.93
N MET A 17 3.27 9.30 -42.90
CA MET A 17 1.82 9.10 -42.66
C MET A 17 1.51 7.81 -41.90
N SER A 18 2.33 6.76 -42.02
CA SER A 18 2.15 5.51 -41.26
C SER A 18 2.72 5.58 -39.83
N CYS A 19 3.50 6.60 -39.50
CA CYS A 19 3.95 6.87 -38.13
C CYS A 19 3.02 7.83 -37.37
N ASN A 20 1.97 8.37 -38.00
CA ASN A 20 0.88 9.02 -37.27
C ASN A 20 -0.19 7.99 -36.91
N ASN A 21 0.20 7.03 -36.07
CA ASN A 21 -0.76 6.27 -35.30
C ASN A 21 -1.44 7.29 -34.40
N GLY A 22 -2.61 7.79 -34.85
CA GLY A 22 -3.48 8.61 -34.03
C GLY A 22 -3.68 7.85 -32.72
N GLY A 23 -3.03 8.34 -31.67
CA GLY A 23 -3.17 7.76 -30.35
C GLY A 23 -4.66 7.67 -30.00
N PRO A 24 -5.03 6.76 -29.09
CA PRO A 24 -6.41 6.64 -28.65
C PRO A 24 -6.97 8.03 -28.28
N GLU A 25 -8.23 8.28 -28.61
CA GLU A 25 -8.91 9.50 -28.23
C GLU A 25 -8.98 9.54 -26.69
N LEU A 26 -8.16 10.40 -26.08
CA LEU A 26 -8.00 10.49 -24.63
C LEU A 26 -9.08 11.38 -24.02
N LYS A 27 -9.60 10.98 -22.87
CA LYS A 27 -10.37 11.89 -22.01
C LYS A 27 -9.44 12.89 -21.31
N SER A 28 -10.01 13.96 -20.75
CA SER A 28 -9.25 15.04 -20.09
C SER A 28 -8.27 14.56 -19.01
N ASP A 29 -8.58 13.45 -18.33
CA ASP A 29 -7.79 12.91 -17.22
C ASP A 29 -6.95 11.69 -17.63
N GLU A 30 -6.92 11.36 -18.92
CA GLU A 30 -6.21 10.23 -19.48
C GLU A 30 -4.92 10.66 -20.18
N VAL A 31 -3.85 9.87 -20.03
CA VAL A 31 -2.60 10.05 -20.77
C VAL A 31 -2.18 8.76 -21.45
N ALA A 32 -1.79 8.83 -22.72
CA ALA A 32 -1.22 7.70 -23.44
C ALA A 32 0.31 7.65 -23.24
N LYS A 33 0.82 6.48 -22.86
CA LYS A 33 2.25 6.15 -22.94
C LYS A 33 2.66 5.93 -24.40
N SER A 34 3.96 6.00 -24.66
CA SER A 34 4.52 5.70 -25.98
C SER A 34 4.26 4.28 -26.47
N ASP A 35 3.94 3.35 -25.55
CA ASP A 35 3.56 1.97 -25.86
C ASP A 35 2.05 1.78 -26.16
N GLY A 36 1.27 2.87 -26.15
CA GLY A 36 -0.17 2.85 -26.39
C GLY A 36 -1.02 2.59 -25.14
N THR A 37 -0.42 2.35 -23.97
CA THR A 37 -1.14 2.22 -22.70
C THR A 37 -1.80 3.55 -22.33
N VAL A 38 -3.11 3.54 -22.06
CA VAL A 38 -3.82 4.70 -21.51
C VAL A 38 -3.87 4.61 -19.98
N LEU A 39 -3.37 5.64 -19.31
CA LEU A 39 -3.44 5.79 -17.85
C LEU A 39 -4.56 6.76 -17.49
N ASP A 40 -5.37 6.39 -16.49
CA ASP A 40 -6.33 7.28 -15.83
C ASP A 40 -5.66 7.95 -14.62
N LEU A 41 -5.20 9.20 -14.79
CA LEU A 41 -4.45 9.92 -13.76
C LEU A 41 -5.32 10.26 -12.55
N ALA A 42 -6.61 10.55 -12.75
CA ALA A 42 -7.53 10.84 -11.65
C ALA A 42 -7.71 9.61 -10.75
N LYS A 43 -7.86 8.43 -11.36
CA LYS A 43 -7.98 7.17 -10.61
C LYS A 43 -6.68 6.78 -9.91
N ILE A 44 -5.54 6.88 -10.58
CA ILE A 44 -4.24 6.51 -9.98
C ILE A 44 -3.87 7.48 -8.84
N SER A 45 -4.04 8.80 -9.04
CA SER A 45 -3.77 9.79 -7.99
C SER A 45 -4.65 9.57 -6.76
N LYS A 46 -5.94 9.23 -6.94
CA LYS A 46 -6.82 8.85 -5.83
C LYS A 46 -6.31 7.62 -5.07
N LYS A 47 -5.90 6.56 -5.77
CA LYS A 47 -5.32 5.36 -5.13
C LYS A 47 -4.07 5.68 -4.32
N ILE A 48 -3.17 6.51 -4.86
CA ILE A 48 -1.95 6.93 -4.17
C ILE A 48 -2.31 7.70 -2.90
N LYS A 49 -3.27 8.63 -2.98
CA LYS A 49 -3.73 9.40 -1.83
C LYS A 49 -4.32 8.49 -0.74
N ASP A 50 -5.26 7.62 -1.11
CA ASP A 50 -5.92 6.71 -0.17
C ASP A 50 -4.89 5.78 0.51
N ALA A 51 -3.94 5.23 -0.24
CA ALA A 51 -2.88 4.38 0.30
C ALA A 51 -1.93 5.18 1.23
N SER A 52 -1.60 6.41 0.86
CA SER A 52 -0.75 7.30 1.66
C SER A 52 -1.40 7.69 2.97
N ASP A 53 -2.68 8.06 2.95
CA ASP A 53 -3.45 8.44 4.15
C ASP A 53 -3.58 7.23 5.11
N PHE A 54 -3.78 6.02 4.57
CA PHE A 54 -3.76 4.79 5.35
C PHE A 54 -2.39 4.52 5.98
N ALA A 55 -1.29 4.63 5.20
CA ALA A 55 0.06 4.41 5.70
C ALA A 55 0.46 5.42 6.78
N ALA A 56 0.06 6.69 6.65
CA ALA A 56 0.26 7.71 7.68
C ALA A 56 -0.45 7.33 9.00
N SER A 57 -1.70 6.89 8.92
CA SER A 57 -2.46 6.45 10.09
C SER A 57 -1.85 5.21 10.77
N VAL A 58 -1.34 4.26 9.99
CA VAL A 58 -0.58 3.11 10.52
C VAL A 58 0.73 3.56 11.17
N LYS A 59 1.41 4.58 10.61
CA LYS A 59 2.65 5.11 11.18
C LYS A 59 2.43 5.78 12.54
N GLU A 60 1.29 6.43 12.75
CA GLU A 60 0.92 6.93 14.08
C GLU A 60 0.78 5.79 15.10
N VAL A 61 0.07 4.72 14.73
CA VAL A 61 -0.07 3.52 15.59
C VAL A 61 1.30 2.92 15.90
N HIS A 62 2.16 2.77 14.88
CA HIS A 62 3.53 2.30 15.03
C HIS A 62 4.32 3.14 16.03
N THR A 63 4.27 4.46 15.90
CA THR A 63 4.99 5.40 16.76
C THR A 63 4.49 5.33 18.20
N LEU A 64 3.18 5.22 18.42
CA LEU A 64 2.61 5.06 19.76
C LEU A 64 3.07 3.77 20.43
N VAL A 65 3.05 2.64 19.71
CA VAL A 65 3.54 1.36 20.25
C VAL A 65 5.03 1.46 20.59
N LYS A 66 5.86 1.99 19.68
CA LYS A 66 7.30 2.16 19.90
C LYS A 66 7.64 3.16 21.02
N SER A 67 6.78 4.14 21.29
CA SER A 67 6.99 5.09 22.39
C SER A 67 7.06 4.40 23.76
N ILE A 68 6.49 3.19 23.89
CA ILE A 68 6.54 2.42 25.14
C ILE A 68 7.97 2.00 25.48
N ASP A 69 8.83 1.78 24.48
CA ASP A 69 10.25 1.47 24.71
C ASP A 69 10.96 2.66 25.39
N GLU A 70 10.56 3.90 25.08
CA GLU A 70 11.05 5.11 25.76
C GLU A 70 10.46 5.25 27.16
N LEU A 71 9.18 4.91 27.34
CA LEU A 71 8.53 4.92 28.66
C LEU A 71 9.13 3.86 29.60
N ALA A 72 9.52 2.69 29.08
CA ALA A 72 10.19 1.64 29.85
C ALA A 72 11.54 2.10 30.42
N LYS A 73 12.25 3.04 29.76
CA LYS A 73 13.50 3.63 30.28
C LYS A 73 13.28 4.49 31.54
N ALA A 74 12.04 4.93 31.79
CA ALA A 74 11.67 5.69 32.98
C ALA A 74 11.26 4.81 34.17
N ILE A 75 11.36 3.48 34.07
CA ILE A 75 11.08 2.59 35.20
C ILE A 75 12.10 2.83 36.32
N GLY A 76 11.59 3.01 37.54
CA GLY A 76 12.40 3.23 38.73
C GLY A 76 13.11 4.58 38.72
N LYS A 77 12.52 5.58 38.05
CA LYS A 77 13.12 6.90 37.80
C LYS A 77 12.21 8.04 38.22
N LYS A 78 12.84 9.16 38.59
CA LYS A 78 12.21 10.49 38.72
C LYS A 78 13.02 11.54 37.98
N ILE A 79 12.37 12.68 37.72
CA ILE A 79 13.05 13.85 37.15
C ILE A 79 14.03 14.47 38.15
N LYS A 80 15.11 15.02 37.63
CA LYS A 80 16.07 15.84 38.38
C LYS A 80 15.79 17.32 38.14
N ASN A 81 16.28 18.19 39.02
CA ASN A 81 16.29 19.64 38.79
C ASN A 81 17.41 20.07 37.82
N ASP A 82 17.62 19.32 36.74
CA ASP A 82 18.50 19.65 35.62
C ASP A 82 18.08 18.86 34.35
N ASN A 83 18.70 19.18 33.22
CA ASN A 83 18.39 18.58 31.91
C ASN A 83 19.32 17.42 31.54
N SER A 84 19.96 16.76 32.52
CA SER A 84 20.90 15.68 32.23
C SER A 84 20.17 14.33 32.09
N ASN A 85 19.97 13.63 33.19
CA ASN A 85 19.39 12.31 33.28
C ASN A 85 18.39 12.23 34.43
N PHE A 86 17.62 11.15 34.46
CA PHE A 86 16.78 10.81 35.59
C PHE A 86 17.59 10.46 36.84
N GLU A 87 17.02 10.75 38.01
CA GLU A 87 17.44 10.17 39.29
C GLU A 87 16.70 8.86 39.53
N ASP A 88 17.29 7.97 40.34
CA ASP A 88 16.65 6.72 40.75
C ASP A 88 15.51 7.00 41.74
N GLU A 89 14.36 6.35 41.53
CA GLU A 89 13.20 6.34 42.42
C GLU A 89 12.50 4.99 42.27
N LYS A 90 12.91 4.03 43.11
CA LYS A 90 12.52 2.63 42.94
C LYS A 90 11.07 2.39 43.31
N ASP A 91 10.45 1.44 42.62
CA ASP A 91 9.19 0.80 43.01
C ASP A 91 7.95 1.70 43.06
N HIS A 92 7.98 2.86 42.38
CA HIS A 92 6.88 3.81 42.28
C HIS A 92 6.33 3.94 40.85
N ASN A 93 6.17 2.80 40.15
CA ASN A 93 5.86 2.79 38.71
C ASN A 93 4.36 2.76 38.37
N GLY A 94 3.46 2.87 39.34
CA GLY A 94 2.01 2.69 39.12
C GLY A 94 1.42 3.64 38.08
N SER A 95 1.76 4.92 38.17
CA SER A 95 1.30 5.95 37.23
C SER A 95 1.89 5.77 35.83
N LEU A 96 3.16 5.34 35.73
CA LEU A 96 3.81 5.01 34.46
C LEU A 96 3.07 3.85 33.75
N ILE A 97 2.74 2.78 34.48
CA ILE A 97 1.98 1.64 33.93
C ILE A 97 0.57 2.06 33.50
N ALA A 98 -0.12 2.90 34.28
CA ALA A 98 -1.41 3.45 33.89
C ALA A 98 -1.32 4.28 32.59
N GLY A 99 -0.24 5.06 32.43
CA GLY A 99 0.05 5.81 31.21
C GLY A 99 0.25 4.90 29.99
N VAL A 100 1.10 3.87 30.11
CA VAL A 100 1.31 2.88 29.03
C VAL A 100 0.01 2.16 28.67
N PHE A 101 -0.78 1.80 29.67
CA PHE A 101 -2.08 1.18 29.46
C PHE A 101 -3.02 2.08 28.64
N GLN A 102 -3.06 3.38 28.94
CA GLN A 102 -3.85 4.36 28.17
C GLN A 102 -3.33 4.55 26.73
N VAL A 103 -2.00 4.51 26.52
CA VAL A 103 -1.41 4.53 25.17
C VAL A 103 -1.91 3.34 24.35
N ILE A 104 -1.91 2.13 24.91
CA ILE A 104 -2.39 0.95 24.19
C ILE A 104 -3.92 0.99 23.96
N LEU A 105 -4.71 1.52 24.88
CA LEU A 105 -6.14 1.77 24.63
C LEU A 105 -6.34 2.73 23.44
N THR A 106 -5.51 3.76 23.34
CA THR A 106 -5.53 4.71 22.21
C THR A 106 -5.15 4.03 20.90
N VAL A 107 -4.13 3.16 20.92
CA VAL A 107 -3.74 2.31 19.79
C VAL A 107 -4.92 1.43 19.33
N LYS A 108 -5.59 0.76 20.27
CA LYS A 108 -6.77 -0.07 19.96
C LYS A 108 -7.89 0.73 19.30
N ALA A 109 -8.16 1.95 19.78
CA ALA A 109 -9.16 2.82 19.19
C ALA A 109 -8.82 3.18 17.74
N LYS A 110 -7.57 3.59 17.49
CA LYS A 110 -7.07 3.89 16.13
C LYS A 110 -7.15 2.67 15.20
N LEU A 111 -6.80 1.48 15.68
CA LEU A 111 -6.90 0.24 14.91
C LEU A 111 -8.35 -0.11 14.56
N THR A 112 -9.29 0.17 15.46
CA THR A 112 -10.72 -0.01 15.20
C THR A 112 -11.20 0.93 14.08
N SER A 113 -10.73 2.17 14.06
CA SER A 113 -11.01 3.10 12.96
C SER A 113 -10.38 2.64 11.65
N LEU A 114 -9.14 2.17 11.67
CA LEU A 114 -8.44 1.63 10.48
C LEU A 114 -9.17 0.43 9.86
N GLU A 115 -9.70 -0.46 10.70
CA GLU A 115 -10.44 -1.65 10.26
C GLU A 115 -11.75 -1.31 9.52
N GLN A 116 -12.34 -0.14 9.82
CA GLN A 116 -13.58 0.35 9.23
C GLN A 116 -13.37 1.07 7.88
N ILE A 117 -12.13 1.35 7.49
CA ILE A 117 -11.85 2.03 6.23
C ILE A 117 -12.34 1.17 5.06
N VAL A 118 -13.15 1.77 4.20
CA VAL A 118 -13.62 1.15 2.96
C VAL A 118 -12.55 1.31 1.88
N GLY A 119 -12.30 0.27 1.09
CA GLY A 119 -11.36 0.32 -0.04
C GLY A 119 -9.93 -0.12 0.26
N ILE A 120 -9.58 -0.41 1.52
CA ILE A 120 -8.33 -1.13 1.83
C ILE A 120 -8.46 -2.61 1.49
N SER A 121 -7.34 -3.24 1.10
CA SER A 121 -7.32 -4.66 0.72
C SER A 121 -7.61 -5.59 1.89
N ASP A 122 -8.11 -6.79 1.60
CA ASP A 122 -8.38 -7.82 2.62
C ASP A 122 -7.12 -8.26 3.36
N GLU A 123 -5.96 -8.21 2.68
CA GLU A 123 -4.66 -8.45 3.32
C GLU A 123 -4.35 -7.38 4.39
N LEU A 124 -4.53 -6.10 4.06
CA LEU A 124 -4.32 -5.00 5.01
C LEU A 124 -5.32 -5.07 6.16
N LYS A 125 -6.60 -5.36 5.89
CA LYS A 125 -7.61 -5.58 6.94
C LYS A 125 -7.22 -6.70 7.89
N THR A 126 -6.75 -7.82 7.34
CA THR A 126 -6.28 -8.96 8.13
C THR A 126 -5.14 -8.54 9.05
N LYS A 127 -4.15 -7.79 8.54
CA LYS A 127 -3.03 -7.28 9.34
C LYS A 127 -3.50 -6.28 10.41
N VAL A 128 -4.40 -5.36 10.11
CA VAL A 128 -5.01 -4.46 11.11
C VAL A 128 -5.68 -5.27 12.22
N GLY A 129 -6.46 -6.29 11.86
CA GLY A 129 -7.11 -7.19 12.81
C GLY A 129 -6.11 -7.93 13.71
N MET A 130 -4.97 -8.37 13.16
CA MET A 130 -3.89 -8.98 13.95
C MET A 130 -3.29 -8.00 14.96
N VAL A 131 -2.94 -6.78 14.56
CA VAL A 131 -2.40 -5.76 15.49
C VAL A 131 -3.43 -5.43 16.57
N LYS A 132 -4.71 -5.31 16.20
CA LYS A 132 -5.80 -5.06 17.14
C LYS A 132 -5.89 -6.18 18.17
N LYS A 133 -5.87 -7.44 17.74
CA LYS A 133 -5.88 -8.61 18.62
C LYS A 133 -4.70 -8.61 19.60
N GLU A 134 -3.48 -8.32 19.14
CA GLU A 134 -2.31 -8.26 20.04
C GLU A 134 -2.40 -7.08 21.03
N SER A 135 -2.98 -5.94 20.62
CA SER A 135 -3.24 -4.82 21.54
C SER A 135 -4.25 -5.20 22.64
N GLU A 136 -5.27 -6.00 22.29
CA GLU A 136 -6.26 -6.52 23.23
C GLU A 136 -5.66 -7.56 24.18
N ALA A 137 -4.76 -8.40 23.67
CA ALA A 137 -4.03 -9.37 24.47
C ALA A 137 -3.18 -8.67 25.53
N PHE A 138 -2.42 -7.62 25.16
CA PHE A 138 -1.66 -6.81 26.11
C PHE A 138 -2.55 -6.22 27.21
N VAL A 139 -3.64 -5.55 26.82
CA VAL A 139 -4.60 -4.93 27.76
C VAL A 139 -5.19 -5.98 28.71
N THR A 140 -5.53 -7.16 28.19
CA THR A 140 -6.09 -8.26 28.98
C THR A 140 -5.07 -8.80 29.97
N GLN A 141 -3.82 -8.99 29.53
CA GLN A 141 -2.74 -9.49 30.38
C GLN A 141 -2.46 -8.52 31.53
N VAL A 142 -2.28 -7.23 31.24
CA VAL A 142 -2.03 -6.21 32.27
C VAL A 142 -3.19 -6.16 33.29
N LYS A 143 -4.45 -6.21 32.84
CA LYS A 143 -5.61 -6.30 33.75
C LYS A 143 -5.61 -7.55 34.61
N SER A 144 -5.25 -8.70 34.04
CA SER A 144 -5.21 -9.96 34.79
C SER A 144 -4.21 -9.92 35.95
N LYS A 145 -3.17 -9.08 35.84
CA LYS A 145 -2.10 -8.87 36.84
C LYS A 145 -2.34 -7.63 37.72
N HIS A 146 -3.59 -7.19 37.88
CA HIS A 146 -3.93 -5.99 38.64
C HIS A 146 -3.40 -5.97 40.09
N THR A 147 -3.25 -7.12 40.76
CA THR A 147 -2.66 -7.17 42.11
C THR A 147 -1.21 -6.68 42.15
N ASP A 148 -0.49 -6.86 41.04
CA ASP A 148 0.90 -6.46 40.90
C ASP A 148 1.04 -5.09 40.24
N LEU A 149 0.11 -4.73 39.34
CA LEU A 149 0.22 -3.59 38.44
C LEU A 149 -0.76 -2.43 38.71
N ALA A 150 -1.87 -2.66 39.41
CA ALA A 150 -2.91 -1.66 39.66
C ALA A 150 -2.79 -1.07 41.06
N LYS A 151 -1.59 -0.61 41.40
CA LYS A 151 -1.25 0.05 42.68
C LYS A 151 -0.23 1.15 42.42
N GLU A 152 -0.05 2.06 43.37
CA GLU A 152 0.94 3.13 43.26
C GLU A 152 2.37 2.54 43.28
N GLY A 153 2.66 1.71 44.29
CA GLY A 153 3.95 1.04 44.47
C GLY A 153 4.17 -0.18 43.58
N VAL A 154 4.06 -0.04 42.25
CA VAL A 154 4.49 -1.09 41.31
C VAL A 154 6.01 -1.17 41.32
N THR A 155 6.53 -2.34 41.71
CA THR A 155 7.97 -2.58 41.77
C THR A 155 8.63 -2.46 40.40
N ASP A 156 9.91 -2.11 40.36
CA ASP A 156 10.68 -2.01 39.11
C ASP A 156 10.64 -3.34 38.34
N VAL A 157 10.73 -4.46 39.08
CA VAL A 157 10.62 -5.81 38.50
C VAL A 157 9.26 -6.01 37.84
N ASN A 158 8.16 -5.73 38.53
CA ASN A 158 6.83 -5.92 37.97
C ASN A 158 6.57 -4.98 36.78
N ALA A 159 7.09 -3.75 36.82
CA ALA A 159 7.00 -2.82 35.70
C ALA A 159 7.77 -3.34 34.48
N LYS A 160 9.00 -3.84 34.67
CA LYS A 160 9.80 -4.43 33.59
C LYS A 160 9.11 -5.63 32.95
N THR A 161 8.60 -6.58 33.75
CA THR A 161 7.92 -7.75 33.16
C THR A 161 6.60 -7.42 32.46
N ALA A 162 6.09 -6.19 32.63
CA ALA A 162 4.92 -5.66 31.94
C ALA A 162 5.25 -4.87 30.67
N ILE A 163 6.27 -4.01 30.66
CA ILE A 163 6.49 -3.04 29.56
C ILE A 163 7.91 -3.01 28.99
N ASP A 164 8.90 -3.63 29.65
CA ASP A 164 10.27 -3.72 29.12
C ASP A 164 10.41 -4.98 28.26
N VAL A 165 10.42 -4.79 26.95
CA VAL A 165 10.55 -5.89 25.97
C VAL A 165 11.89 -6.62 26.05
N SER A 166 12.89 -6.05 26.72
CA SER A 166 14.22 -6.64 26.92
C SER A 166 14.34 -7.45 28.22
N ASP A 167 13.39 -7.36 29.15
CA ASP A 167 13.48 -8.01 30.46
C ASP A 167 13.55 -9.54 30.36
N GLY A 168 14.27 -10.20 31.27
CA GLY A 168 14.38 -11.66 31.28
C GLY A 168 13.02 -12.37 31.49
N THR A 169 12.14 -11.80 32.31
CA THR A 169 10.81 -12.32 32.62
C THR A 169 9.75 -11.42 31.99
N LYS A 170 8.78 -12.00 31.29
CA LYS A 170 7.83 -11.24 30.46
C LYS A 170 6.37 -11.63 30.69
N ASP A 171 6.06 -12.02 31.92
CA ASP A 171 4.81 -12.68 32.31
C ASP A 171 3.65 -11.73 32.62
N LYS A 172 3.86 -10.41 32.57
CA LYS A 172 2.84 -9.41 32.94
C LYS A 172 2.43 -8.45 31.82
N GLY A 173 2.97 -8.64 30.62
CA GLY A 173 2.60 -7.86 29.43
C GLY A 173 3.72 -7.72 28.41
N ALA A 174 4.99 -7.85 28.82
CA ALA A 174 6.10 -7.62 27.90
C ALA A 174 6.12 -8.64 26.74
N SER A 175 5.62 -9.86 26.96
CA SER A 175 5.46 -10.88 25.90
C SER A 175 4.42 -10.46 24.86
N GLU A 176 3.27 -9.96 25.31
CA GLU A 176 2.22 -9.43 24.45
C GLU A 176 2.68 -8.16 23.72
N LEU A 177 3.45 -7.30 24.40
CA LEU A 177 4.02 -6.10 23.80
C LEU A 177 5.03 -6.43 22.69
N ILE A 178 5.82 -7.49 22.82
CA ILE A 178 6.71 -7.98 21.74
C ILE A 178 5.90 -8.42 20.52
N LYS A 179 4.81 -9.17 20.73
CA LYS A 179 3.93 -9.60 19.63
C LYS A 179 3.26 -8.40 18.97
N LEU A 180 2.78 -7.44 19.76
CA LEU A 180 2.22 -6.19 19.26
C LEU A 180 3.25 -5.43 18.42
N ASN A 181 4.46 -5.24 18.93
CA ASN A 181 5.59 -4.61 18.22
C ASN A 181 5.84 -5.27 16.86
N LYS A 182 5.95 -6.60 16.82
CA LYS A 182 6.15 -7.35 15.58
C LYS A 182 4.99 -7.15 14.61
N SER A 183 3.75 -7.27 15.09
CA SER A 183 2.56 -7.13 14.24
C SER A 183 2.43 -5.73 13.65
N VAL A 184 2.76 -4.68 14.40
CA VAL A 184 2.70 -3.29 13.90
C VAL A 184 3.82 -2.99 12.91
N ASP A 185 5.01 -3.57 13.09
CA ASP A 185 6.11 -3.51 12.12
C ASP A 185 5.69 -4.15 10.78
N GLU A 186 5.04 -5.32 10.83
CA GLU A 186 4.51 -6.01 9.65
C GLU A 186 3.38 -5.25 8.96
N LEU A 187 2.48 -4.61 9.73
CA LEU A 187 1.40 -3.78 9.19
C LEU A 187 1.96 -2.52 8.50
N LEU A 188 2.91 -1.83 9.12
CA LEU A 188 3.55 -0.64 8.52
C LEU A 188 4.28 -0.99 7.22
N LYS A 189 4.99 -2.12 7.20
CA LYS A 189 5.65 -2.61 5.98
C LYS A 189 4.63 -2.85 4.86
N ALA A 190 3.49 -3.50 5.15
CA ALA A 190 2.46 -3.76 4.16
C ALA A 190 1.77 -2.46 3.67
N ALA A 191 1.53 -1.51 4.56
CA ALA A 191 0.96 -0.21 4.20
C ALA A 191 1.89 0.57 3.25
N ASN A 192 3.19 0.61 3.54
CA ASN A 192 4.18 1.25 2.65
C ASN A 192 4.27 0.53 1.30
N ALA A 193 4.22 -0.80 1.27
CA ALA A 193 4.20 -1.57 0.02
C ALA A 193 2.96 -1.25 -0.83
N ALA A 194 1.80 -1.00 -0.21
CA ALA A 194 0.60 -0.58 -0.93
C ALA A 194 0.76 0.81 -1.56
N VAL A 195 1.43 1.75 -0.88
CA VAL A 195 1.80 3.06 -1.46
C VAL A 195 2.73 2.88 -2.65
N GLU A 196 3.79 2.09 -2.51
CA GLU A 196 4.73 1.80 -3.59
C GLU A 196 4.06 1.16 -4.80
N ALA A 197 3.14 0.21 -4.57
CA ALA A 197 2.37 -0.43 -5.62
C ALA A 197 1.45 0.57 -6.35
N ALA A 198 0.77 1.47 -5.62
CA ALA A 198 -0.06 2.51 -6.22
C ALA A 198 0.76 3.50 -7.05
N ILE A 199 1.97 3.85 -6.61
CA ILE A 199 2.90 4.69 -7.37
C ILE A 199 3.41 3.96 -8.62
N ALA A 200 3.70 2.66 -8.51
CA ALA A 200 4.21 1.86 -9.61
C ALA A 200 3.23 1.82 -10.80
N GLU A 201 1.91 1.92 -10.58
CA GLU A 201 0.89 2.01 -11.65
C GLU A 201 1.15 3.17 -12.64
N LEU A 202 1.84 4.23 -12.23
CA LEU A 202 2.24 5.31 -13.14
C LEU A 202 3.26 4.84 -14.19
N THR A 203 4.08 3.85 -13.85
CA THR A 203 5.26 3.45 -14.66
C THR A 203 5.10 2.07 -15.28
N THR A 204 4.30 1.17 -14.70
CA THR A 204 4.08 -0.16 -15.26
C THR A 204 3.33 -0.11 -16.60
N PRO A 205 3.79 -0.82 -17.64
CA PRO A 205 3.04 -0.97 -18.87
C PRO A 205 1.83 -1.86 -18.59
N VAL A 206 0.62 -1.43 -18.99
CA VAL A 206 -0.55 -2.31 -18.93
C VAL A 206 -0.37 -3.31 -20.05
N LYS A 207 -0.25 -4.60 -19.72
CA LYS A 207 -0.16 -5.66 -20.73
C LYS A 207 -1.40 -5.54 -21.62
N ALA A 208 -1.21 -5.12 -22.87
CA ALA A 208 -2.29 -5.04 -23.84
C ALA A 208 -2.95 -6.42 -23.94
N GLU A 209 -4.24 -6.50 -23.59
CA GLU A 209 -5.06 -7.64 -24.00
C GLU A 209 -5.10 -7.63 -25.52
N LYS A 210 -4.59 -8.71 -26.12
CA LYS A 210 -4.64 -8.91 -27.55
C LYS A 210 -6.12 -8.84 -27.96
N PRO A 211 -6.54 -7.96 -28.88
CA PRO A 211 -7.93 -7.92 -29.31
C PRO A 211 -8.32 -9.30 -29.81
N SER A 212 -9.44 -9.84 -29.32
CA SER A 212 -10.00 -11.07 -29.85
C SER A 212 -10.27 -10.85 -31.33
N GLN A 213 -9.65 -11.66 -32.18
CA GLN A 213 -10.04 -11.73 -33.59
C GLN A 213 -11.48 -12.24 -33.62
N ASN A 214 -12.43 -11.32 -33.75
CA ASN A 214 -13.81 -11.65 -34.06
C ASN A 214 -13.79 -12.27 -35.46
N ASN A 215 -13.92 -13.60 -35.52
CA ASN A 215 -14.12 -14.33 -36.76
C ASN A 215 -15.43 -13.83 -37.40
N LEU A 216 -15.31 -12.95 -38.40
CA LEU A 216 -16.41 -12.58 -39.28
C LEU A 216 -16.85 -13.82 -40.08
N PRO A 217 -18.16 -14.09 -40.23
CA PRO A 217 -18.63 -15.24 -40.99
C PRO A 217 -18.39 -14.99 -42.50
N TYR A 218 -17.75 -15.94 -43.16
CA TYR A 218 -17.63 -16.00 -44.61
C TYR A 218 -19.03 -16.01 -45.24
N ASN A 219 -19.42 -14.92 -45.89
CA ASN A 219 -20.68 -14.84 -46.62
C ASN A 219 -20.45 -15.15 -48.11
N ASN A 220 -20.99 -16.28 -48.54
CA ASN A 220 -21.02 -16.77 -49.92
C ASN A 220 -21.97 -15.93 -50.78
N TYR A 221 -21.47 -15.18 -51.76
CA TYR A 221 -22.27 -14.72 -52.90
C TYR A 221 -21.42 -14.62 -54.17
N LEU A 222 -21.32 -15.72 -54.92
CA LEU A 222 -20.94 -15.70 -56.34
C LEU A 222 -21.72 -16.78 -57.09
N THR A 223 -22.99 -16.52 -57.36
CA THR A 223 -23.76 -17.17 -58.42
C THR A 223 -24.80 -16.21 -58.98
N TYR A 224 -25.10 -16.37 -60.28
CA TYR A 224 -25.95 -15.58 -61.20
C TYR A 224 -25.19 -14.50 -62.01
N LEU A 225 -24.71 -14.75 -63.23
CA LEU A 225 -25.33 -15.12 -64.55
C LEU A 225 -25.34 -13.88 -65.52
N PHE A 226 -24.31 -13.82 -66.39
CA PHE A 226 -24.28 -13.45 -67.85
C PHE A 226 -24.99 -12.16 -68.39
N PRO A 227 -24.83 -11.75 -69.69
CA PRO A 227 -23.73 -11.85 -70.69
C PRO A 227 -23.47 -10.54 -71.51
N TYR A 228 -22.44 -10.53 -72.37
CA TYR A 228 -22.39 -10.05 -73.79
C TYR A 228 -21.12 -9.29 -74.26
N ASN A 229 -20.44 -9.96 -75.20
CA ASN A 229 -19.88 -9.53 -76.50
C ASN A 229 -18.61 -8.66 -76.68
N ASN A 230 -17.65 -9.31 -77.38
CA ASN A 230 -16.89 -8.90 -78.58
C ASN A 230 -15.97 -7.67 -78.52
N PHE A 231 -14.65 -7.87 -78.74
CA PHE A 231 -14.06 -7.82 -80.09
C PHE A 231 -12.60 -8.32 -80.10
N ILE A 232 -12.26 -9.01 -81.19
CA ILE A 232 -10.94 -9.52 -81.59
C ILE A 232 -10.06 -8.37 -82.09
N LEU A 233 -8.75 -8.38 -81.86
CA LEU A 233 -7.77 -8.06 -82.91
C LEU A 233 -6.38 -8.67 -82.61
N TYR A 234 -5.93 -9.53 -83.52
CA TYR A 234 -4.55 -10.00 -83.71
C TYR A 234 -3.63 -8.84 -84.11
N ILE A 235 -2.30 -9.01 -83.92
CA ILE A 235 -1.28 -9.00 -84.99
C ILE A 235 0.13 -9.29 -84.40
N TYR A 236 0.79 -10.26 -85.03
CA TYR A 236 2.19 -10.74 -84.92
C TYR A 236 3.16 -9.78 -85.67
N PRO A 237 4.50 -9.85 -85.54
CA PRO A 237 5.35 -10.99 -85.89
C PRO A 237 6.25 -11.54 -84.79
#